data_AF-A0A1K2IAZ0-F1
#
_entry.id   AF-A0A1K2IAZ0-F1
#
_cell.length_a   1.000
_cell.length_b   1.000
_cell.length_c   1.000
_cell.angle_alpha   90.00
_cell.angle_beta   90.00
_cell.angle_gamma   90.00
#
_symmetry.space_group_name_H-M   'P 1'
#
loop_
_entity.id
_entity.type
_entity.pdbx_description
1 polymer ?
#
loop_
_entity_poly.entity_id
_entity_poly.type
_entity_poly.pdbx_seq_one_letter_code
_entity_poly.pdbx_strand_id
1 'polypeptide(L)'
;MENLKVVQFDFGFECEPIAAKEKVVQPTKTDKSDFVFDFMDCLASPIIVFKSAWQDTIPRDILGRIKLSRIICSMSKEKMASLTETLAYIMPRTYEAPMPTEWVNIYTWLGLQYAKQFKKEEQLKAMAEIAPKELSGYEKGLLKNLRLWIYEKRRKALKDILKKDRISKEDGILDIQEKLF
;
A
#
# COMPACT_ATOMS: atom_id res chain seq x y z
N MET A 1 31.11 -7.56 17.18
CA MET A 1 29.71 -7.38 17.56
C MET A 1 29.70 -6.39 18.71
N GLU A 2 29.36 -5.14 18.42
CA GLU A 2 29.30 -4.06 19.42
C GLU A 2 28.02 -4.22 20.25
N ASN A 3 28.18 -4.41 21.56
CA ASN A 3 27.08 -4.48 22.51
C ASN A 3 26.43 -3.09 22.62
N LEU A 4 25.18 -2.95 22.16
CA LEU A 4 24.37 -1.77 22.45
C LEU A 4 24.15 -1.69 23.97
N LYS A 5 24.71 -0.65 24.60
CA LYS A 5 24.37 -0.30 25.99
C LYS A 5 22.97 0.30 26.02
N VAL A 6 21.99 -0.50 26.43
CA VAL A 6 20.67 -0.01 26.78
C VAL A 6 20.72 0.42 28.26
N VAL A 7 20.40 1.69 28.53
CA VAL A 7 20.30 2.19 29.90
C VAL A 7 18.81 2.18 30.28
N GLN A 8 18.46 1.32 31.23
CA GLN A 8 17.12 1.25 31.80
C GLN A 8 17.01 2.30 32.92
N PHE A 9 16.06 3.22 32.81
CA PHE A 9 15.77 4.18 33.88
C PHE A 9 14.68 3.59 34.78
N ASP A 10 15.05 3.29 36.02
CA ASP A 10 14.12 2.77 37.02
C ASP A 10 13.31 3.92 37.64
N PHE A 11 12.04 4.01 37.24
CA PHE A 11 11.05 4.87 37.88
C PHE A 11 10.59 4.24 39.19
N GLY A 12 11.41 4.28 40.25
CA GLY A 12 11.02 4.25 41.68
C GLY A 12 9.90 3.32 42.21
N PHE A 13 9.46 2.32 41.45
CA PHE A 13 8.41 1.38 41.82
C PHE A 13 9.03 -0.02 41.85
N GLU A 14 9.03 -0.65 43.02
CA GLU A 14 9.35 -2.07 43.16
C GLU A 14 8.18 -2.89 42.57
N CYS A 15 8.15 -3.01 41.24
CA CYS A 15 7.35 -4.03 40.59
C CYS A 15 8.16 -5.32 40.55
N GLU A 16 7.71 -6.34 41.30
CA GLU A 16 8.24 -7.69 41.11
C GLU A 16 8.08 -8.09 39.64
N PRO A 17 9.14 -8.58 38.98
CA PRO A 17 9.07 -8.90 37.57
C PRO A 17 8.06 -10.04 37.40
N ILE A 18 6.94 -9.72 36.76
CA ILE A 18 6.01 -10.75 36.27
C ILE A 18 6.89 -11.67 35.42
N ALA A 19 7.04 -12.92 35.86
CA ALA A 19 7.77 -13.93 35.11
C ALA A 19 7.08 -14.13 33.76
N ALA A 20 7.46 -13.31 32.79
CA ALA A 20 7.05 -13.41 31.42
C ALA A 20 7.61 -14.75 30.95
N LYS A 21 6.75 -15.78 30.95
CA LYS A 21 6.94 -16.90 30.05
C LYS A 21 6.82 -16.32 28.65
N GLU A 22 7.91 -15.75 28.14
CA GLU A 22 8.07 -15.49 26.73
C GLU A 22 7.95 -16.85 26.06
N LYS A 23 6.74 -17.18 25.63
CA LYS A 23 6.57 -18.12 24.53
C LYS A 23 7.18 -17.41 23.34
N VAL A 24 8.50 -17.56 23.18
CA VAL A 24 9.20 -17.24 21.96
C VAL A 24 8.67 -18.21 20.94
N VAL A 25 7.55 -17.83 20.31
CA VAL A 25 7.03 -18.51 19.13
C VAL A 25 8.07 -18.24 18.07
N GLN A 26 8.94 -19.22 17.84
CA GLN A 26 9.91 -19.13 16.76
C GLN A 26 9.13 -18.96 15.46
N PRO A 27 9.35 -17.89 14.69
CA PRO A 27 8.64 -17.69 13.44
C PRO A 27 8.93 -18.87 12.52
N THR A 28 7.88 -19.54 12.07
CA THR A 28 8.00 -20.67 11.15
C THR A 28 8.63 -20.17 9.84
N LYS A 29 9.33 -21.04 9.09
CA LYS A 29 9.98 -20.63 7.82
C LYS A 29 9.01 -19.96 6.84
N THR A 30 7.73 -20.32 6.91
CA THR A 30 6.61 -19.75 6.15
C THR A 30 6.27 -18.31 6.56
N ASP A 31 6.36 -17.96 7.85
CA ASP A 31 6.06 -16.59 8.32
C ASP A 31 7.09 -15.56 7.79
N LYS A 32 8.35 -15.98 7.65
CA LYS A 32 9.42 -15.12 7.12
C LYS A 32 9.26 -14.84 5.63
N SER A 33 8.84 -15.84 4.84
CA SER A 33 8.59 -15.64 3.40
C SER A 33 7.41 -14.71 3.15
N ASP A 34 6.39 -14.78 4.00
CA ASP A 34 5.20 -13.94 3.89
C ASP A 34 5.52 -12.47 4.20
N PHE A 35 6.34 -12.21 5.23
CA PHE A 35 6.80 -10.86 5.55
C PHE A 35 7.60 -10.22 4.41
N VAL A 36 8.57 -10.95 3.84
CA VAL A 36 9.39 -10.42 2.73
C VAL A 36 8.51 -10.10 1.52
N PHE A 37 7.56 -11.00 1.19
CA PHE A 37 6.63 -10.75 0.10
C PHE A 37 5.73 -9.55 0.37
N ASP A 38 5.20 -9.40 1.58
CA ASP A 38 4.36 -8.27 1.96
C ASP A 38 5.11 -6.94 1.89
N PHE A 39 6.38 -6.94 2.29
CA PHE A 39 7.26 -5.78 2.19
C PHE A 39 7.59 -5.44 0.73
N MET A 40 7.92 -6.45 -0.09
CA MET A 40 8.13 -6.29 -1.53
C MET A 40 6.88 -5.76 -2.23
N ASP A 41 5.68 -6.22 -1.84
CA ASP A 41 4.41 -5.73 -2.36
C ASP A 41 4.21 -4.22 -2.10
N CYS A 42 4.65 -3.72 -0.95
CA CYS A 42 4.55 -2.30 -0.66
C CYS A 42 5.46 -1.45 -1.57
N LEU A 43 6.69 -1.92 -1.83
CA LEU A 43 7.74 -1.13 -2.47
C LEU A 43 7.83 -1.30 -3.99
N ALA A 44 7.71 -2.53 -4.45
CA ALA A 44 8.04 -2.96 -5.80
C ALA A 44 6.81 -3.34 -6.64
N SER A 45 5.63 -3.56 -6.03
CA SER A 45 4.42 -3.82 -6.81
C SER A 45 4.13 -2.65 -7.75
N PRO A 46 3.72 -2.94 -9.00
CA PRO A 46 3.36 -1.90 -9.95
C PRO A 46 2.19 -1.05 -9.41
N ILE A 47 2.13 0.20 -9.84
CA ILE A 47 1.02 1.10 -9.52
C ILE A 47 -0.05 0.86 -10.57
N ILE A 48 -1.24 0.42 -10.13
CA ILE A 48 -2.36 0.17 -11.03
C ILE A 48 -3.15 1.46 -11.17
N VAL A 49 -3.37 1.87 -12.42
CA VAL A 49 -4.13 3.06 -12.79
C VAL A 49 -5.26 2.65 -13.73
N PHE A 50 -6.38 3.38 -13.71
CA PHE A 50 -7.46 3.16 -14.66
C PHE A 50 -6.99 3.42 -16.10
N LYS A 51 -7.25 2.45 -17.00
CA LYS A 51 -6.81 2.52 -18.39
C LYS A 51 -7.62 3.55 -19.16
N SER A 52 -7.07 4.76 -19.31
CA SER A 52 -7.69 5.89 -20.01
C SER A 52 -6.63 6.73 -20.73
N ALA A 53 -7.06 7.65 -21.61
CA ALA A 53 -6.19 8.65 -22.21
C ALA A 53 -5.63 9.66 -21.17
N TRP A 54 -6.27 9.74 -20.00
CA TRP A 54 -5.93 10.68 -18.93
C TRP A 54 -4.96 10.13 -17.87
N GLN A 55 -4.27 9.02 -18.16
CA GLN A 55 -3.32 8.41 -17.22
C GLN A 55 -2.17 9.36 -16.86
N ASP A 56 -1.68 10.13 -17.84
CA ASP A 56 -0.55 11.06 -17.65
C ASP A 56 -0.94 12.33 -16.87
N THR A 57 -2.24 12.54 -16.64
CA THR A 57 -2.77 13.69 -15.91
C THR A 57 -2.61 13.54 -14.39
N ILE A 58 -2.28 12.34 -13.89
CA ILE A 58 -2.12 12.10 -12.46
C ILE A 58 -0.90 12.89 -11.94
N PRO A 59 -1.07 13.74 -10.92
CA PRO A 59 0.03 14.47 -10.32
C PRO A 59 1.15 13.55 -9.82
N ARG A 60 2.40 13.89 -10.19
CA ARG A 60 3.60 13.14 -9.78
C ARG A 60 3.75 13.03 -8.26
N ASP A 61 3.30 14.04 -7.53
CA ASP A 61 3.28 14.05 -6.06
C ASP A 61 2.39 12.93 -5.48
N ILE A 62 1.24 12.64 -6.11
CA ILE A 62 0.37 11.53 -5.69
C ILE A 62 1.09 10.21 -5.95
N LEU A 63 1.63 10.02 -7.16
CA LEU A 63 2.34 8.79 -7.54
C LEU A 63 3.55 8.51 -6.63
N GLY A 64 4.33 9.54 -6.30
CA GLY A 64 5.48 9.43 -5.41
C GLY A 64 5.12 9.00 -3.98
N ARG A 65 3.92 9.37 -3.51
CA ARG A 65 3.45 9.05 -2.14
C ARG A 65 2.78 7.70 -2.01
N ILE A 66 2.43 7.02 -3.11
CA ILE A 66 1.75 5.72 -3.07
C ILE A 66 2.58 4.69 -2.29
N LYS A 67 3.89 4.61 -2.49
CA LYS A 67 4.74 3.64 -1.78
C LYS A 67 4.69 3.83 -0.26
N LEU A 68 4.83 5.08 0.19
CA LEU A 68 4.74 5.43 1.61
C LEU A 68 3.33 5.12 2.17
N SER A 69 2.29 5.44 1.40
CA SER A 69 0.91 5.14 1.73
C SER A 69 0.64 3.63 1.89
N ARG A 70 1.25 2.79 1.04
CA ARG A 70 1.17 1.32 1.14
C ARG A 70 1.85 0.80 2.41
N ILE A 71 3.02 1.35 2.78
CA ILE A 71 3.72 0.98 4.02
C ILE A 71 2.85 1.29 5.24
N ILE A 72 2.28 2.51 5.30
CA ILE A 72 1.38 2.89 6.40
C ILE A 72 0.19 1.92 6.50
N CYS A 73 -0.44 1.61 5.37
CA CYS A 73 -1.56 0.67 5.30
C CYS A 73 -1.16 -0.75 5.78
N SER A 74 0.05 -1.21 5.41
CA SER A 74 0.60 -2.49 5.88
C SER A 74 0.87 -2.50 7.38
N MET A 75 1.34 -1.38 7.96
CA MET A 75 1.55 -1.24 9.41
C MET A 75 0.23 -1.31 10.18
N SER A 76 -0.85 -0.78 9.60
CA SER A 76 -2.22 -0.91 10.12
C SER A 76 -2.82 -2.32 9.93
N LYS A 77 -2.06 -3.28 9.39
CA LYS A 77 -2.50 -4.66 9.07
C LYS A 77 -3.70 -4.71 8.11
N GLU A 78 -3.91 -3.67 7.32
CA GLU A 78 -4.97 -3.62 6.32
C GLU A 78 -4.53 -4.36 5.04
N LYS A 79 -5.20 -5.46 4.69
CA LYS A 79 -4.96 -6.22 3.45
C LYS A 79 -5.73 -5.64 2.27
N MET A 80 -5.56 -4.35 2.00
CA MET A 80 -6.25 -3.64 0.93
C MET A 80 -5.41 -2.50 0.38
N ALA A 81 -5.77 -1.96 -0.79
CA ALA A 81 -5.04 -0.85 -1.38
C ALA A 81 -5.13 0.39 -0.51
N SER A 82 -4.10 1.23 -0.57
CA SER A 82 -4.11 2.46 0.22
C SER A 82 -5.09 3.48 -0.36
N LEU A 83 -5.54 4.43 0.46
CA LEU A 83 -6.47 5.48 -0.01
C LEU A 83 -5.85 6.32 -1.13
N THR A 84 -4.57 6.67 -1.00
CA THR A 84 -3.82 7.40 -2.04
C THR A 84 -3.73 6.64 -3.35
N GLU A 85 -3.49 5.32 -3.28
CA GLU A 85 -3.44 4.47 -4.47
C GLU A 85 -4.82 4.38 -5.15
N THR A 86 -5.88 4.30 -4.35
CA THR A 86 -7.27 4.28 -4.85
C THR A 86 -7.66 5.61 -5.49
N LEU A 87 -7.22 6.74 -4.92
CA LEU A 87 -7.40 8.06 -5.51
C LEU A 87 -6.73 8.15 -6.88
N ALA A 88 -5.47 7.71 -6.98
CA ALA A 88 -4.73 7.70 -8.24
C ALA A 88 -5.41 6.81 -9.29
N TYR A 89 -5.98 5.67 -8.87
CA TYR A 89 -6.72 4.80 -9.78
C TYR A 89 -7.98 5.46 -10.34
N ILE A 90 -8.80 6.11 -9.50
CA ILE A 90 -10.08 6.71 -9.94
C ILE A 90 -9.86 7.99 -10.76
N MET A 91 -8.79 8.75 -10.49
CA MET A 91 -8.59 10.08 -11.06
C MET A 91 -8.70 10.13 -12.60
N PRO A 92 -8.07 9.26 -13.42
CA PRO A 92 -8.26 9.29 -14.87
C PRO A 92 -9.70 9.04 -15.32
N ARG A 93 -10.46 8.23 -14.58
CA ARG A 93 -11.85 7.90 -14.91
C ARG A 93 -12.76 9.13 -14.78
N THR A 94 -12.43 10.09 -13.90
CA THR A 94 -13.24 11.30 -13.71
C THR A 94 -13.15 12.26 -14.89
N TYR A 95 -12.02 12.26 -15.60
CA TYR A 95 -11.79 13.07 -16.80
C TYR A 95 -12.42 12.49 -18.06
N GLU A 96 -12.66 11.18 -18.08
CA GLU A 96 -13.19 10.50 -19.28
C GLU A 96 -14.68 10.73 -19.49
N ALA A 97 -15.47 10.61 -18.41
CA ALA A 97 -16.91 10.79 -18.46
C ALA A 97 -17.47 11.06 -17.05
N PRO A 98 -18.66 11.66 -16.93
CA PRO A 98 -19.36 11.77 -15.65
C PRO A 98 -19.46 10.41 -14.95
N MET A 99 -19.33 10.41 -13.64
CA MET A 99 -19.48 9.23 -12.80
C MET A 99 -20.81 9.27 -12.05
N PRO A 100 -21.37 8.11 -11.66
CA PRO A 100 -22.47 8.05 -10.70
C PRO A 100 -22.13 8.79 -9.40
N THR A 101 -23.14 9.35 -8.75
CA THR A 101 -23.01 10.20 -7.57
C THR A 101 -22.19 9.55 -6.45
N GLU A 102 -22.36 8.24 -6.24
CA GLU A 102 -21.64 7.47 -5.23
C GLU A 102 -20.14 7.49 -5.48
N TRP A 103 -19.71 7.35 -6.73
CA TRP A 103 -18.30 7.40 -7.11
C TRP A 103 -17.73 8.81 -7.06
N VAL A 104 -18.55 9.84 -7.32
CA VAL A 104 -18.16 11.25 -7.13
C VAL A 104 -17.93 11.54 -5.65
N ASN A 105 -18.82 11.07 -4.78
CA ASN A 105 -18.68 11.19 -3.32
C ASN A 105 -17.44 10.46 -2.82
N ILE A 106 -17.18 9.23 -3.31
CA ILE A 106 -15.98 8.47 -2.97
C ILE A 106 -14.72 9.22 -3.44
N TYR A 107 -14.70 9.73 -4.67
CA TYR A 107 -13.55 10.45 -5.22
C TYR A 107 -13.23 11.73 -4.43
N THR A 108 -14.25 12.56 -4.15
CA THR A 108 -14.07 13.80 -3.38
C THR A 108 -13.67 13.51 -1.94
N TRP A 109 -14.26 12.50 -1.31
CA TRP A 109 -13.85 12.05 0.02
C TRP A 109 -12.41 11.55 0.05
N LEU A 110 -11.97 10.75 -0.93
CA LEU A 110 -10.58 10.31 -1.05
C LEU A 110 -9.61 11.49 -1.20
N GLY A 111 -9.99 12.50 -1.98
CA GLY A 111 -9.25 13.76 -2.11
C GLY A 111 -9.09 14.49 -0.77
N LEU A 112 -10.17 14.56 0.03
CA LEU A 112 -10.13 15.12 1.38
C LEU A 112 -9.20 14.32 2.31
N GLN A 113 -9.26 12.99 2.29
CA GLN A 113 -8.36 12.16 3.11
C GLN A 113 -6.89 12.32 2.70
N TYR A 114 -6.63 12.41 1.39
CA TYR A 114 -5.30 12.70 0.88
C TYR A 114 -4.79 14.07 1.34
N ALA A 115 -5.65 15.09 1.28
CA ALA A 115 -5.30 16.43 1.72
C ALA A 115 -4.99 16.48 3.22
N LYS A 116 -5.77 15.79 4.06
CA LYS A 116 -5.51 15.62 5.50
C LYS A 116 -4.15 14.98 5.80
N GLN A 117 -3.72 14.04 4.96
CA GLN A 117 -2.49 13.30 5.21
C GLN A 117 -1.23 14.00 4.67
N PHE A 118 -1.33 14.74 3.56
CA PHE A 118 -0.14 15.17 2.80
C PHE A 118 -0.13 16.62 2.33
N LYS A 119 -1.22 17.39 2.46
CA LYS A 119 -1.32 18.74 1.88
C LYS A 119 -1.41 19.84 2.93
N LYS A 120 -1.24 21.08 2.46
CA LYS A 120 -1.33 22.31 3.24
C LYS A 120 -2.78 22.66 3.58
N GLU A 121 -2.95 23.47 4.61
CA GLU A 121 -4.24 23.83 5.20
C GLU A 121 -5.25 24.44 4.20
N GLU A 122 -4.79 25.20 3.21
CA GLU A 122 -5.64 25.80 2.17
C GLU A 122 -6.33 24.76 1.29
N GLN A 123 -5.59 23.73 0.84
CA GLN A 123 -6.16 22.67 0.02
C GLN A 123 -7.14 21.80 0.82
N LEU A 124 -6.90 21.67 2.13
CA LEU A 124 -7.81 20.98 3.03
C LEU A 124 -9.14 21.74 3.18
N LYS A 125 -9.10 23.07 3.31
CA LYS A 125 -10.31 23.91 3.38
C LYS A 125 -11.16 23.77 2.12
N ALA A 126 -10.54 23.91 0.94
CA ALA A 126 -11.22 23.76 -0.34
C ALA A 126 -11.86 22.37 -0.52
N MET A 127 -11.16 21.30 -0.12
CA MET A 127 -11.71 19.94 -0.21
C MET A 127 -12.82 19.69 0.82
N ALA A 128 -12.77 20.32 2.00
CA ALA A 128 -13.78 20.16 3.04
C ALA A 128 -15.13 20.80 2.69
N GLU A 129 -15.14 21.80 1.81
CA GLU A 129 -16.38 22.42 1.29
C GLU A 129 -17.11 21.52 0.29
N ILE A 130 -16.35 20.72 -0.48
CA ILE A 130 -16.89 19.92 -1.59
C ILE A 130 -17.18 18.48 -1.15
N ALA A 131 -16.28 17.89 -0.36
CA ALA A 131 -16.35 16.48 -0.02
C ALA A 131 -17.39 16.20 1.07
N PRO A 132 -18.10 15.06 0.99
CA PRO A 132 -18.97 14.64 2.08
C PRO A 132 -18.15 14.40 3.35
N LYS A 133 -18.73 14.73 4.52
CA LYS A 133 -18.07 14.50 5.82
C LYS A 133 -17.81 13.02 6.06
N GLU A 134 -18.78 12.19 5.70
CA GLU A 134 -18.71 10.74 5.79
C GLU A 134 -19.36 10.08 4.58
N LEU A 135 -18.85 8.90 4.23
CA LEU A 135 -19.45 8.02 3.22
C LEU A 135 -20.58 7.20 3.84
N SER A 136 -21.65 7.00 3.06
CA SER A 136 -22.73 6.07 3.38
C SER A 136 -22.22 4.62 3.50
N GLY A 137 -23.03 3.74 4.11
CA GLY A 137 -22.69 2.31 4.21
C GLY A 137 -22.47 1.65 2.83
N TYR A 138 -23.27 2.04 1.84
CA TYR A 138 -23.15 1.55 0.47
C TYR A 138 -21.84 2.01 -0.19
N GLU A 139 -21.53 3.31 -0.13
CA GLU A 139 -20.28 3.87 -0.67
C GLU A 139 -19.04 3.29 0.01
N LYS A 140 -19.09 3.07 1.34
CA LYS A 140 -18.03 2.37 2.07
C LYS A 140 -17.83 0.94 1.55
N GLY A 141 -18.92 0.24 1.22
CA GLY A 141 -18.87 -1.09 0.58
C GLY A 141 -18.22 -1.05 -0.80
N LEU A 142 -18.64 -0.13 -1.68
CA LEU A 142 -18.04 0.07 -3.01
C LEU A 142 -16.55 0.38 -2.93
N LEU A 143 -16.16 1.32 -2.06
CA LEU A 143 -14.77 1.69 -1.84
C LEU A 143 -13.95 0.50 -1.33
N LYS A 144 -14.47 -0.26 -0.35
CA LYS A 144 -13.79 -1.45 0.17
C LYS A 144 -13.54 -2.48 -0.94
N ASN A 145 -14.54 -2.75 -1.76
CA ASN A 145 -14.43 -3.70 -2.87
C ASN A 145 -13.38 -3.26 -3.89
N LEU A 146 -13.37 -1.97 -4.25
CA LEU A 146 -12.36 -1.42 -5.15
C LEU A 146 -10.94 -1.54 -4.55
N ARG A 147 -10.78 -1.19 -3.27
CA ARG A 147 -9.48 -1.28 -2.57
C ARG A 147 -8.96 -2.72 -2.53
N LEU A 148 -9.83 -3.70 -2.29
CA LEU A 148 -9.48 -5.12 -2.32
C LEU A 148 -9.07 -5.56 -3.72
N TRP A 149 -9.84 -5.17 -4.74
CA TRP A 149 -9.53 -5.50 -6.13
C TRP A 149 -8.16 -4.97 -6.57
N ILE A 150 -7.84 -3.71 -6.26
CA ILE A 150 -6.53 -3.11 -6.59
C ILE A 150 -5.40 -3.88 -5.90
N TYR A 151 -5.59 -4.22 -4.62
CA TYR A 151 -4.61 -4.98 -3.82
C TYR A 151 -4.34 -6.38 -4.39
N GLU A 152 -5.39 -7.11 -4.78
CA GLU A 152 -5.25 -8.43 -5.39
C GLU A 152 -4.55 -8.34 -6.74
N LYS A 153 -4.94 -7.38 -7.59
CA LYS A 153 -4.35 -7.20 -8.91
C LYS A 153 -2.87 -6.84 -8.85
N ARG A 154 -2.47 -5.94 -7.94
CA ARG A 154 -1.05 -5.55 -7.83
C ARG A 154 -0.18 -6.70 -7.34
N ARG A 155 -0.68 -7.51 -6.39
CA ARG A 155 0.02 -8.69 -5.89
C ARG A 155 0.14 -9.78 -6.93
N LYS A 156 -0.92 -9.98 -7.72
CA LYS A 156 -0.88 -10.89 -8.86
C LYS A 156 0.21 -10.44 -9.85
N ALA A 157 0.21 -9.15 -10.22
CA ALA A 157 1.22 -8.61 -11.11
C ALA A 157 2.66 -8.78 -10.56
N LEU A 158 2.87 -8.54 -9.27
CA LEU A 158 4.18 -8.78 -8.64
C LEU A 158 4.59 -10.25 -8.70
N LYS A 159 3.69 -11.19 -8.39
CA LYS A 159 3.96 -12.63 -8.50
C LYS A 159 4.31 -13.02 -9.94
N ASP A 160 3.62 -12.46 -10.93
CA ASP A 160 3.87 -12.74 -12.33
C ASP A 160 5.24 -12.20 -12.79
N ILE A 161 5.65 -11.02 -12.31
CA ILE A 161 7.00 -10.46 -12.53
C ILE A 161 8.06 -11.38 -11.91
N LEU A 162 7.91 -11.75 -10.64
CA LEU A 162 8.86 -12.62 -9.94
C LEU A 162 8.99 -14.01 -10.58
N LYS A 163 7.91 -14.54 -11.17
CA LYS A 163 7.95 -15.80 -11.93
C LYS A 163 8.72 -15.65 -13.24
N LYS A 164 8.47 -14.57 -13.99
CA LYS A 164 9.20 -14.29 -15.24
C LYS A 164 10.70 -14.12 -15.00
N ASP A 165 11.08 -13.40 -13.95
CA ASP A 165 12.48 -13.18 -13.59
C ASP A 165 13.21 -14.49 -13.23
N ARG A 166 12.49 -15.48 -12.66
CA ARG A 166 13.05 -16.82 -12.40
C ARG A 166 13.28 -17.60 -13.68
N ILE A 167 12.26 -17.63 -14.55
CA ILE A 167 12.33 -18.32 -15.86
C ILE A 167 13.50 -17.76 -16.69
N SER A 168 13.63 -16.43 -16.79
CA SER A 168 14.74 -15.81 -17.53
C SER A 168 16.13 -16.12 -16.95
N LYS A 169 16.23 -16.37 -15.64
CA LYS A 169 17.50 -16.75 -15.01
C LYS A 169 17.83 -18.21 -15.25
N GLU A 170 16.83 -19.08 -15.29
CA GLU A 170 17.00 -20.51 -15.63
C GLU A 170 17.35 -20.67 -17.11
N ASP A 171 16.67 -19.94 -18.01
CA ASP A 171 16.96 -19.93 -19.45
C ASP A 171 18.35 -19.34 -19.76
N GLY A 172 18.76 -18.28 -19.05
CA GLY A 172 20.09 -17.68 -19.21
C GLY A 172 21.25 -18.56 -18.71
N ILE A 173 21.00 -19.53 -17.83
CA ILE A 173 22.01 -20.52 -17.40
C ILE A 173 22.24 -21.56 -18.50
N LEU A 174 21.18 -21.95 -19.23
CA LEU A 174 21.29 -22.87 -20.37
C LEU A 174 22.10 -22.25 -21.52
N ASP A 175 21.91 -20.94 -21.79
CA ASP A 175 22.69 -20.18 -22.78
C ASP A 175 24.20 -20.06 -22.43
N ILE A 176 24.55 -20.11 -21.15
CA ILE A 176 25.95 -20.11 -20.70
C ILE A 176 26.57 -21.50 -20.87
N GLN A 177 25.78 -22.57 -20.68
CA GLN A 177 26.25 -23.95 -20.88
C GLN A 177 26.47 -24.29 -22.35
N GLU A 178 25.62 -23.84 -23.28
CA GLU A 178 25.85 -24.04 -24.74
C GLU A 178 27.06 -23.28 -25.29
N LYS A 179 27.49 -22.19 -24.63
CA LYS A 179 28.69 -21.43 -25.03
C LYS A 179 29.99 -21.92 -24.39
N LEU A 180 29.92 -22.92 -23.51
CA LEU A 180 31.06 -23.46 -22.77
C LEU A 180 31.47 -24.87 -23.23
N PHE A 181 30.85 -25.42 -24.28
CA PHE A 181 31.22 -26.69 -24.90
C PHE A 181 31.43 -26.55 -26.41
#